data_AF-A0A528H6I3-F1
#
_entry.id   AF-A0A528H6I3-F1
#
_cell.length_a   1.000
_cell.length_b   1.000
_cell.length_c   1.000
_cell.angle_alpha   90.00
_cell.angle_beta   90.00
_cell.angle_gamma   90.00
#
_symmetry.space_group_name_H-M   'P 1'
#
loop_
_entity.id
_entity.type
_entity.pdbx_description
1 polymer ?
#
loop_
_entity_poly.entity_id
_entity_poly.type
_entity_poly.pdbx_seq_one_letter_code
_entity_poly.pdbx_strand_id
1 'polypeptide(L)'
;MSETIISADIVDKDNAARAADLKRDYSSLGERLDRRGIAIDTIRDKVEKFAVAIPSWGAGTGGTRFARFPGAGEPRDIFDKIEDCAVIRQLTQATPTVSLHIPWDKADPNRLK
;
A
#
# COMPACT_ATOMS: atom_id res chain seq x y z
N MET A 1 3.28 -2.92 -19.00
CA MET A 1 2.29 -3.65 -18.18
C MET A 1 2.85 -3.65 -16.78
N SER A 2 2.11 -3.13 -15.79
CA SER A 2 2.60 -3.16 -14.40
C SER A 2 2.63 -4.61 -13.97
N GLU A 3 3.81 -5.14 -13.69
CA GLU A 3 3.97 -6.49 -13.16
C GLU A 3 3.31 -6.52 -11.77
N THR A 4 2.38 -7.46 -11.57
CA THR A 4 1.71 -7.66 -10.29
C THR A 4 2.51 -8.67 -9.47
N ILE A 5 3.02 -8.25 -8.31
CA ILE A 5 3.84 -9.10 -7.43
C ILE A 5 2.96 -10.12 -6.72
N ILE A 6 1.81 -9.68 -6.20
CA ILE A 6 0.79 -10.60 -5.67
C ILE A 6 -0.09 -11.02 -6.84
N SER A 7 -0.35 -12.32 -6.99
CA SER A 7 -1.15 -12.80 -8.11
C SER A 7 -2.60 -12.29 -8.01
N ALA A 8 -3.18 -11.97 -9.17
CA ALA A 8 -4.54 -11.43 -9.23
C ALA A 8 -5.58 -12.43 -8.71
N ASP A 9 -5.38 -13.73 -8.91
CA ASP A 9 -6.30 -14.77 -8.43
C ASP A 9 -6.36 -14.85 -6.90
N ILE A 10 -5.25 -14.60 -6.19
CA ILE A 10 -5.25 -14.51 -4.73
C ILE A 10 -6.07 -13.31 -4.28
N VAL A 11 -5.81 -12.13 -4.87
CA VAL A 11 -6.53 -10.90 -4.55
C VAL A 11 -8.03 -11.05 -4.82
N ASP A 12 -8.40 -11.62 -5.97
CA ASP A 12 -9.80 -11.83 -6.36
C ASP A 12 -10.49 -12.82 -5.42
N LYS A 13 -9.83 -13.91 -5.05
CA LYS A 13 -10.35 -14.89 -4.09
C LYS A 13 -10.60 -14.27 -2.73
N ASP A 14 -9.64 -13.52 -2.18
CA ASP A 14 -9.77 -12.85 -0.88
C ASP A 14 -10.82 -11.74 -0.90
N ASN A 15 -10.95 -11.00 -1.99
CA ASN A 15 -12.00 -10.00 -2.20
C ASN A 15 -13.38 -10.66 -2.26
N ALA A 16 -13.53 -11.73 -3.05
CA ALA A 16 -14.80 -12.45 -3.19
C ALA A 16 -15.28 -13.01 -1.84
N ALA A 17 -14.37 -13.52 -1.01
CA ALA A 17 -14.69 -14.03 0.32
C ALA A 17 -15.25 -12.95 1.27
N ARG A 18 -14.92 -11.67 1.06
CA ARG A 18 -15.31 -10.54 1.93
C ARG A 18 -16.36 -9.62 1.29
N ALA A 19 -16.69 -9.82 0.01
CA ALA A 19 -17.54 -8.92 -0.77
C ALA A 19 -18.96 -8.79 -0.21
N ALA A 20 -19.55 -9.88 0.30
CA ALA A 20 -20.91 -9.87 0.83
C ALA A 20 -21.04 -8.98 2.08
N ASP A 21 -20.09 -9.10 3.00
CA ASP A 21 -20.06 -8.32 4.23
C ASP A 21 -19.74 -6.85 3.94
N LEU A 22 -18.73 -6.59 3.09
CA LEU A 22 -18.39 -5.24 2.64
C LEU A 22 -19.61 -4.53 2.01
N LYS A 23 -20.36 -5.23 1.15
CA LYS A 23 -21.56 -4.67 0.51
C LYS A 23 -22.62 -4.29 1.54
N ARG A 24 -22.85 -5.13 2.54
CA ARG A 24 -23.82 -4.87 3.62
C ARG A 24 -23.40 -3.65 4.44
N ASP A 25 -22.14 -3.60 4.85
CA ASP A 25 -21.62 -2.53 5.70
C ASP A 25 -21.58 -1.19 4.96
N TYR A 26 -21.13 -1.20 3.70
CA TYR A 26 -21.09 0.00 2.86
C TYR A 26 -22.50 0.56 2.60
N SER A 27 -23.49 -0.31 2.37
CA SER A 27 -24.89 0.11 2.19
C SER A 27 -25.46 0.73 3.47
N SER A 28 -25.24 0.09 4.62
CA SER A 28 -25.66 0.60 5.94
C SER A 28 -25.02 1.96 6.25
N LEU A 29 -23.72 2.13 5.96
CA LEU A 29 -23.04 3.41 6.11
C LEU A 29 -23.61 4.46 5.14
N GLY A 30 -23.88 4.09 3.89
CA GLY A 30 -24.49 4.95 2.88
C GLY A 30 -25.81 5.53 3.35
N GLU A 31 -26.74 4.69 3.82
CA GLU A 31 -28.02 5.13 4.37
C GLU A 31 -27.87 6.08 5.57
N ARG A 32 -26.88 5.83 6.45
CA ARG A 32 -26.61 6.67 7.62
C ARG A 32 -26.03 8.04 7.22
N LEU A 33 -25.20 8.09 6.19
CA LEU A 33 -24.62 9.33 5.67
C LEU A 33 -25.65 10.13 4.88
N ASP A 34 -26.51 9.47 4.10
CA ASP A 34 -27.58 10.10 3.33
C ASP A 34 -28.57 10.83 4.23
N ARG A 35 -28.98 10.21 5.37
CA ARG A 35 -29.79 10.88 6.41
C ARG A 35 -29.15 12.15 7.00
N ARG A 36 -27.84 12.33 6.81
CA ARG A 36 -27.07 13.51 7.25
C ARG A 36 -26.77 14.47 6.09
N GLY A 37 -27.31 14.23 4.89
CA GLY A 37 -27.06 15.01 3.68
C GLY A 37 -25.65 14.81 3.11
N ILE A 38 -25.01 13.66 3.38
CA ILE A 38 -23.64 13.36 2.94
C ILE A 38 -23.67 12.21 1.92
N ALA A 39 -23.27 12.49 0.68
CA ALA A 39 -23.18 11.48 -0.37
C ALA A 39 -21.92 10.60 -0.17
N ILE A 40 -22.12 9.31 0.13
CA ILE A 40 -21.01 8.38 0.41
C ILE A 40 -20.03 8.26 -0.76
N ASP A 41 -20.52 8.28 -2.01
CA ASP A 41 -19.68 8.17 -3.19
C ASP A 41 -18.72 9.37 -3.34
N THR A 42 -19.14 10.58 -2.95
CA THR A 42 -18.24 11.75 -2.93
C THR A 42 -17.10 11.58 -1.93
N ILE A 43 -17.32 10.88 -0.82
CA ILE A 43 -16.26 10.56 0.14
C ILE A 43 -15.35 9.48 -0.44
N ARG A 44 -15.91 8.39 -0.98
CA ARG A 44 -15.15 7.31 -1.63
C ARG A 44 -14.20 7.88 -2.69
N ASP A 45 -14.70 8.73 -3.59
CA ASP A 45 -13.91 9.28 -4.69
C ASP A 45 -12.76 10.17 -4.20
N LYS A 46 -12.91 10.83 -3.04
CA LYS A 46 -11.82 11.59 -2.40
C LYS A 46 -10.79 10.66 -1.77
N VAL A 47 -11.25 9.59 -1.12
CA VAL A 47 -10.38 8.59 -0.48
C VAL A 47 -9.57 7.82 -1.54
N GLU A 48 -10.18 7.45 -2.66
CA GLU A 48 -9.51 6.75 -3.77
C GLU A 48 -8.36 7.58 -4.37
N LYS A 49 -8.52 8.92 -4.39
CA LYS A 49 -7.50 9.84 -4.92
C LYS A 49 -6.43 10.22 -3.88
N PHE A 50 -6.62 9.85 -2.62
CA PHE A 50 -5.65 10.15 -1.58
C PHE A 50 -4.38 9.33 -1.79
N ALA A 51 -3.23 10.00 -1.73
CA ALA A 51 -1.94 9.38 -1.91
C ALA A 51 -0.96 9.82 -0.81
N VAL A 52 -0.16 8.86 -0.34
CA VAL A 52 0.91 9.09 0.64
C VAL A 52 2.16 8.32 0.21
N ALA A 53 3.32 8.97 0.22
CA ALA A 53 4.57 8.31 -0.17
C ALA A 53 5.01 7.28 0.89
N ILE A 54 5.59 6.16 0.45
CA ILE A 54 6.21 5.17 1.36
C ILE A 54 7.70 5.49 1.54
N PRO A 55 8.23 5.51 2.78
CA PRO A 55 9.66 5.60 3.00
C PRO A 55 10.38 4.29 2.66
N SER A 56 11.42 4.32 1.81
CA SER A 56 12.23 3.14 1.48
C SER A 56 12.82 2.46 2.73
N TRP A 57 13.24 3.24 3.73
CA TRP A 57 13.80 2.76 4.99
C TRP A 57 12.76 2.12 5.93
N GLY A 58 11.48 2.21 5.60
CA GLY A 58 10.40 1.51 6.30
C GLY A 58 10.12 0.10 5.78
N ALA A 59 10.68 -0.28 4.62
CA ALA A 59 10.48 -1.62 4.05
C ALA A 59 11.25 -2.71 4.81
N GLY A 60 12.43 -2.40 5.35
CA GLY A 60 13.19 -3.30 6.20
C GLY A 60 12.85 -3.16 7.69
N THR A 61 13.17 -4.18 8.49
CA THR A 61 12.92 -4.13 9.93
C THR A 61 13.76 -3.03 10.59
N GLY A 62 13.06 -2.13 11.29
CA GLY A 62 13.66 -1.05 12.08
C GLY A 62 14.41 -1.56 13.31
N GLY A 63 14.98 -0.64 14.08
CA GLY A 63 15.71 -0.95 15.30
C GLY A 63 15.66 0.21 16.28
N THR A 64 16.10 -0.05 17.50
CA THR A 64 16.29 0.99 18.52
C THR A 64 17.77 1.18 18.80
N ARG A 65 18.10 2.15 19.66
CA ARG A 65 19.48 2.29 20.18
C ARG A 65 19.99 1.07 20.97
N PHE A 66 19.12 0.14 21.34
CA PHE A 66 19.48 -1.04 22.15
C PHE A 66 19.72 -2.28 21.30
N ALA A 67 18.84 -2.54 20.32
CA ALA A 67 18.91 -3.74 19.50
C ALA A 67 18.11 -3.59 18.20
N ARG A 68 18.46 -4.45 17.24
CA ARG A 68 17.73 -4.72 16.00
C ARG A 68 17.61 -6.23 15.83
N PHE A 69 16.42 -6.71 15.51
CA PHE A 69 16.11 -8.13 15.33
C PHE A 69 15.50 -8.33 13.94
N PRO A 70 16.31 -8.57 12.88
CA PRO A 70 15.80 -8.73 11.53
C PRO A 70 14.89 -9.94 11.40
N GLY A 71 13.85 -9.82 10.57
CA GLY A 71 12.98 -10.93 10.20
C GLY A 71 13.57 -11.80 9.09
N ALA A 72 12.79 -12.76 8.63
CA ALA A 72 13.09 -13.46 7.38
C ALA A 72 12.76 -12.56 6.17
N GLY A 73 13.53 -12.67 5.09
CA GLY A 73 13.25 -11.95 3.84
C GLY A 73 13.54 -10.44 3.88
N GLU A 74 14.48 -9.98 4.70
CA GLU A 74 14.86 -8.56 4.74
C GLU A 74 15.36 -8.05 3.37
N PRO A 75 14.88 -6.88 2.90
CA PRO A 75 15.37 -6.28 1.66
C PRO A 75 16.83 -5.87 1.81
N ARG A 76 17.67 -6.24 0.84
CA ARG A 76 19.14 -6.09 0.92
C ARG A 76 19.62 -4.77 0.32
N ASP A 77 18.89 -4.25 -0.66
CA ASP A 77 19.21 -3.01 -1.36
C ASP A 77 17.95 -2.21 -1.73
N ILE A 78 18.12 -1.09 -2.43
CA ILE A 78 17.00 -0.25 -2.85
C ILE A 78 16.03 -0.93 -3.83
N PHE A 79 16.51 -1.88 -4.64
CA PHE A 79 15.66 -2.56 -5.60
C PHE A 79 14.74 -3.56 -4.89
N ASP A 80 15.26 -4.34 -3.93
CA ASP A 80 14.44 -5.19 -3.05
C ASP A 80 13.40 -4.33 -2.30
N LYS A 81 13.80 -3.17 -1.74
CA LYS A 81 12.88 -2.26 -1.04
C LYS A 81 11.77 -1.72 -1.96
N ILE A 82 12.07 -1.40 -3.21
CA ILE A 82 11.08 -0.90 -4.18
C ILE A 82 10.10 -2.02 -4.54
N GLU A 83 10.57 -3.26 -4.69
CA GLU A 83 9.72 -4.43 -4.89
C GLU A 83 8.76 -4.64 -3.71
N ASP A 84 9.25 -4.56 -2.47
CA ASP A 84 8.40 -4.63 -1.27
C ASP A 84 7.38 -3.47 -1.22
N CYS A 85 7.81 -2.24 -1.56
CA CYS A 85 6.92 -1.09 -1.64
C CYS A 85 5.83 -1.25 -2.72
N ALA A 86 6.14 -1.95 -3.82
CA ALA A 86 5.19 -2.21 -4.89
C ALA A 86 4.07 -3.16 -4.44
N VAL A 87 4.33 -4.12 -3.53
CA VAL A 87 3.26 -4.92 -2.89
C VAL A 87 2.31 -4.03 -2.09
N ILE A 88 2.84 -3.10 -1.28
CA ILE A 88 2.02 -2.17 -0.49
C ILE A 88 1.16 -1.31 -1.43
N ARG A 89 1.75 -0.78 -2.51
CA ARG A 89 1.02 -0.03 -3.54
C ARG A 89 -0.07 -0.89 -4.19
N GLN A 90 0.24 -2.13 -4.57
CA GLN A 90 -0.70 -3.02 -5.21
C GLN A 90 -1.93 -3.29 -4.34
N LEU A 91 -1.74 -3.57 -3.05
CA LEU A 91 -2.85 -3.94 -2.16
C LEU A 91 -3.61 -2.74 -1.61
N THR A 92 -2.93 -1.63 -1.32
CA THR A 92 -3.57 -0.46 -0.70
C THR A 92 -4.04 0.59 -1.71
N GLN A 93 -3.44 0.61 -2.91
CA GLN A 93 -3.64 1.63 -3.95
C GLN A 93 -3.35 3.08 -3.52
N ALA A 94 -2.88 3.31 -2.28
CA ALA A 94 -2.72 4.63 -1.68
C ALA A 94 -1.27 5.18 -1.75
N THR A 95 -0.32 4.38 -2.25
CA THR A 95 1.12 4.69 -2.09
C THR A 95 1.91 4.73 -3.41
N PRO A 96 1.58 5.65 -4.34
CA PRO A 96 2.12 5.64 -5.71
C PRO A 96 3.62 5.95 -5.80
N THR A 97 4.23 6.45 -4.72
CA THR A 97 5.59 7.01 -4.75
C THR A 97 6.39 6.51 -3.57
N VAL A 98 7.71 6.36 -3.77
CA VAL A 98 8.67 5.97 -2.74
C VAL A 98 9.57 7.16 -2.42
N SER A 99 9.73 7.45 -1.13
CA SER A 99 10.69 8.45 -0.64
C SER A 99 12.03 7.79 -0.41
N LEU A 100 13.04 8.23 -1.16
CA LEU A 100 14.42 7.71 -1.09
C LEU A 100 15.24 8.45 -0.04
N HIS A 101 16.19 7.75 0.57
CA HIS A 101 17.16 8.34 1.49
C HIS A 101 18.59 8.14 0.97
N ILE A 102 19.30 9.23 0.69
CA ILE A 102 20.71 9.19 0.24
C ILE A 102 21.62 9.39 1.47
N PRO A 103 22.71 8.60 1.64
CA PRO A 103 23.29 7.64 0.70
C PRO A 103 22.76 6.19 0.82
N TRP A 104 21.79 5.89 1.68
CA TRP A 104 21.32 4.52 1.92
C TRP A 104 20.78 3.84 0.66
N ASP A 105 20.13 4.61 -0.21
CA ASP A 105 19.49 4.13 -1.45
C ASP A 105 20.25 4.58 -2.70
N LYS A 106 21.54 4.91 -2.58
CA LYS A 106 22.35 5.33 -3.72
C LYS A 106 22.49 4.17 -4.72
N ALA A 107 21.95 4.35 -5.91
CA ALA A 107 22.15 3.49 -7.08
C ALA A 107 22.31 4.34 -8.34
N ASP A 108 22.53 3.70 -9.49
CA ASP A 108 22.47 4.39 -10.79
C ASP A 108 21.07 5.03 -10.95
N PRO A 109 20.95 6.37 -11.08
CA PRO A 109 19.67 7.02 -11.26
C PRO A 109 18.87 6.52 -12.47
N ASN A 110 19.52 5.98 -13.51
CA ASN A 110 18.83 5.40 -14.65
C ASN A 110 18.18 4.06 -14.34
N ARG A 111 18.66 3.34 -13.31
CA ARG A 111 18.05 2.09 -12.83
C ARG A 111 16.92 2.32 -11.83
N LEU A 112 16.85 3.52 -11.24
CA LEU A 112 15.79 3.90 -10.28
C LEU A 112 14.57 4.54 -10.94
N LYS A 113 14.63 4.80 -12.25
CA LYS A 113 13.58 5.47 -13.02
C LYS A 113 12.69 4.49 -13.76
#